data_AF-A0AA39DA82-F1
#
_entry.id   AF-A0AA39DA82-F1
#
_cell.length_a   1.000
_cell.length_b   1.000
_cell.length_c   1.000
_cell.angle_alpha   90.00
_cell.angle_beta   90.00
_cell.angle_gamma   90.00
#
_symmetry.space_group_name_H-M   'P 1'
#
loop_
_entity.id
_entity.type
_entity.pdbx_description
1 polymer ?
#
loop_
_entity_poly.entity_id
_entity_poly.type
_entity_poly.pdbx_seq_one_letter_code
_entity_poly.pdbx_strand_id
1 'polypeptide(L)'
;MEERKWEELNMDCLANVFQKVGMLSLLFDVPFVCKSWYKASINPMCWQHLVFPDINPSDMGRQIPVRLLIQSTSVVKLVVNRSSGCATTLALPKHCSEQALEYAAKKCPALKILVLHDFIPHESSILIPKLISKWKNLEVLSLRWSYNIADIIPQIGFHCKKFVQLNAPNSIIGKDEASAMVTFVPNIRHLFLKGSGIKQENLVMILQGCKELLSLDVRDCIGFKDDDAEILQLASHIPAFVCEGSRILIPQLTD
;
A
#
# COMPACT_ATOMS: atom_id res chain seq x y z
N MET A 1 -17.73 -31.43 -33.43
CA MET A 1 -16.66 -30.42 -33.37
C MET A 1 -15.81 -30.77 -32.17
N GLU A 2 -14.53 -31.07 -32.35
CA GLU A 2 -13.62 -31.17 -31.20
C GLU A 2 -13.52 -29.79 -30.56
N GLU A 3 -13.87 -29.71 -29.28
CA GLU A 3 -13.67 -28.49 -28.50
C GLU A 3 -12.16 -28.27 -28.34
N ARG A 4 -11.68 -27.11 -28.79
CA ARG A 4 -10.27 -26.74 -28.63
C ARG A 4 -9.91 -26.70 -27.15
N LYS A 5 -8.87 -27.42 -26.77
CA LYS A 5 -8.45 -27.48 -25.38
C LYS A 5 -7.64 -26.25 -25.02
N TRP A 6 -7.91 -25.69 -23.84
CA TRP A 6 -7.14 -24.54 -23.32
C TRP A 6 -5.65 -24.82 -23.17
N GLU A 7 -5.26 -26.08 -22.94
CA GLU A 7 -3.85 -26.48 -22.78
C GLU A 7 -3.01 -26.35 -24.06
N GLU A 8 -3.66 -26.25 -25.23
CA GLU A 8 -3.03 -26.13 -26.54
C GLU A 8 -2.82 -24.66 -26.95
N LEU A 9 -3.29 -23.70 -26.15
CA LEU A 9 -3.03 -22.29 -26.38
C LEU A 9 -1.53 -21.98 -26.29
N ASN A 10 -1.10 -20.96 -27.04
CA ASN A 10 0.26 -20.44 -26.95
C ASN A 10 0.58 -20.02 -25.50
N MET A 11 1.81 -20.30 -25.07
CA MET A 11 2.28 -20.05 -23.71
C MET A 11 2.14 -18.58 -23.28
N ASP A 12 2.34 -17.64 -24.20
CA ASP A 12 2.21 -16.21 -23.93
C ASP A 12 0.73 -15.83 -23.75
N CYS A 13 -0.17 -16.45 -24.51
CA CYS A 13 -1.61 -16.29 -24.32
C CYS A 13 -2.04 -16.81 -22.94
N LEU A 14 -1.57 -18.00 -22.54
CA LEU A 14 -1.83 -18.55 -21.22
C LEU A 14 -1.27 -17.65 -20.10
N ALA A 15 -0.03 -17.19 -20.24
CA ALA A 15 0.58 -16.28 -19.26
C ALA A 15 -0.20 -14.96 -19.12
N ASN A 16 -0.70 -14.40 -20.23
CA ASN A 16 -1.53 -13.19 -20.21
C ASN A 16 -2.88 -13.40 -19.51
N VAL A 17 -3.48 -14.60 -19.62
CA VAL A 17 -4.67 -14.95 -18.84
C VAL A 17 -4.31 -15.10 -17.36
N PHE A 18 -3.22 -15.82 -17.06
CA PHE A 18 -2.81 -16.12 -15.69
C PHE A 18 -2.37 -14.91 -14.88
N GLN A 19 -1.87 -13.85 -15.54
CA GLN A 19 -1.66 -12.54 -14.92
C GLN A 19 -2.89 -11.98 -14.22
N LYS A 20 -4.11 -12.39 -14.64
CA LYS A 20 -5.37 -11.85 -14.15
C LYS A 20 -6.08 -12.73 -13.11
N VAL A 21 -5.61 -13.95 -12.87
CA VAL A 21 -6.29 -14.90 -11.97
C VAL A 21 -6.00 -14.66 -10.49
N GLY A 22 -4.98 -13.85 -10.18
CA GLY A 22 -4.55 -13.54 -8.82
C GLY A 22 -3.52 -14.52 -8.24
N MET A 23 -2.78 -14.04 -7.24
CA MET A 23 -1.64 -14.75 -6.64
C MET A 23 -2.03 -16.09 -6.02
N LEU A 24 -3.19 -16.18 -5.35
CA LEU A 24 -3.61 -17.42 -4.69
C LEU A 24 -3.93 -18.52 -5.72
N SER A 25 -4.66 -18.17 -6.78
CA SER A 25 -4.95 -19.09 -7.89
C SER A 25 -3.67 -19.58 -8.59
N LEU A 26 -2.67 -18.70 -8.73
CA LEU A 26 -1.35 -19.07 -9.26
C LEU A 26 -0.56 -20.01 -8.34
N LEU A 27 -0.83 -20.00 -7.03
CA LEU A 27 -0.18 -20.88 -6.07
C LEU A 27 -0.88 -22.24 -5.95
N PHE A 28 -2.20 -22.26 -5.92
CA PHE A 28 -2.97 -23.42 -5.46
C PHE A 28 -3.83 -24.08 -6.53
N ASP A 29 -4.13 -23.40 -7.65
CA ASP A 29 -5.07 -23.91 -8.65
C ASP A 29 -4.39 -24.12 -10.01
N VAL A 30 -3.92 -23.05 -10.64
CA VAL A 30 -3.40 -23.05 -12.03
C VAL A 30 -2.30 -24.10 -12.26
N PRO A 31 -1.27 -24.23 -11.38
CA PRO A 31 -0.19 -25.19 -11.62
C PRO A 31 -0.63 -26.66 -11.53
N PHE A 32 -1.81 -26.94 -10.98
CA PHE A 32 -2.32 -28.30 -10.75
C PHE A 32 -3.36 -28.76 -11.80
N VAL A 33 -3.73 -27.88 -12.74
CA VAL A 33 -4.68 -28.23 -13.82
C VAL A 33 -4.04 -29.19 -14.83
N CYS A 34 -2.93 -28.80 -15.44
CA CYS A 34 -2.16 -29.65 -16.35
C CYS A 34 -0.71 -29.17 -16.51
N LYS A 35 0.13 -29.97 -17.19
CA LYS A 35 1.55 -29.65 -17.40
C LYS A 35 1.77 -28.36 -18.20
N SER A 36 0.90 -28.08 -19.18
CA SER A 36 0.98 -26.86 -19.99
C SER A 36 0.75 -25.62 -19.12
N TRP A 37 -0.29 -25.65 -18.29
CA TRP A 37 -0.64 -24.57 -17.37
C TRP A 37 0.43 -24.36 -16.29
N TYR A 38 0.98 -25.45 -15.74
CA TYR A 38 2.14 -25.39 -14.85
C TYR A 38 3.31 -24.65 -15.49
N LYS A 39 3.69 -24.99 -16.73
CA LYS A 39 4.80 -24.33 -17.41
C LYS A 39 4.52 -22.85 -17.65
N ALA A 40 3.28 -22.49 -18.02
CA ALA A 40 2.91 -21.10 -18.29
C ALA A 40 2.85 -20.26 -17.02
N SER A 41 2.41 -20.84 -15.88
CA SER A 41 2.35 -20.15 -14.60
C SER A 41 3.72 -19.82 -14.00
N ILE A 42 4.81 -20.45 -14.47
CA ILE A 42 6.18 -20.11 -14.06
C ILE A 42 6.64 -18.78 -14.68
N ASN A 43 6.00 -18.31 -15.75
CA ASN A 43 6.38 -17.05 -16.40
C ASN A 43 6.35 -15.89 -15.38
N PRO A 44 7.48 -15.16 -15.19
CA PRO A 44 7.56 -14.05 -14.23
C PRO A 44 6.48 -12.99 -14.39
N MET A 45 5.98 -12.79 -15.61
CA MET A 45 4.92 -11.83 -15.88
C MET A 45 3.62 -12.18 -15.14
N CYS A 46 3.33 -13.46 -14.89
CA CYS A 46 2.17 -13.88 -14.08
C CYS A 46 2.24 -13.34 -12.64
N TRP A 47 3.44 -13.02 -12.14
CA TRP A 47 3.71 -12.68 -10.75
C TRP A 47 4.01 -11.19 -10.55
N GLN A 48 3.48 -10.32 -11.42
CA GLN A 48 3.62 -8.87 -11.29
C GLN A 48 2.82 -8.28 -10.11
N HIS A 49 1.70 -8.93 -9.75
CA HIS A 49 0.81 -8.49 -8.68
C HIS A 49 0.79 -9.50 -7.53
N LEU A 50 1.52 -9.19 -6.46
CA LEU A 50 1.68 -10.04 -5.29
C LEU A 50 0.84 -9.47 -4.14
N VAL A 51 -0.43 -9.88 -4.06
CA VAL A 51 -1.38 -9.35 -3.08
C VAL A 51 -1.74 -10.43 -2.07
N PHE A 52 -1.22 -10.28 -0.85
CA PHE A 52 -1.59 -11.15 0.26
C PHE A 52 -2.95 -10.71 0.83
N PRO A 53 -3.83 -11.66 1.20
CA PRO A 53 -5.13 -11.32 1.75
C PRO A 53 -5.01 -10.61 3.09
N ASP A 54 -5.82 -9.57 3.28
CA ASP A 54 -5.99 -8.87 4.55
C ASP A 54 -6.93 -9.70 5.44
N ILE A 55 -6.38 -10.61 6.24
CA ILE A 55 -7.14 -11.53 7.09
C ILE A 55 -7.23 -10.97 8.51
N ASN A 56 -8.45 -10.74 9.01
CA ASN A 56 -8.64 -10.39 10.41
C ASN A 56 -8.66 -11.64 11.31
N PRO A 57 -8.17 -11.52 12.56
CA PRO A 57 -8.30 -12.60 13.55
C PRO A 57 -9.74 -13.06 13.76
N SER A 58 -10.73 -12.17 13.60
CA SER A 58 -12.16 -12.49 13.70
C SER A 58 -12.69 -13.37 12.55
N ASP A 59 -12.00 -13.40 11.41
CA ASP A 59 -12.37 -14.22 10.24
C ASP A 59 -11.88 -15.69 10.37
N MET A 60 -11.37 -16.07 11.54
CA MET A 60 -10.74 -17.37 11.86
C MET A 60 -11.69 -18.58 11.81
N GLY A 61 -12.94 -18.42 11.41
CA GLY A 61 -13.99 -19.41 11.64
C GLY A 61 -13.77 -20.80 11.01
N ARG A 62 -13.15 -20.97 9.83
CA ARG A 62 -13.16 -22.29 9.12
C ARG A 62 -11.99 -22.66 8.19
N GLN A 63 -10.93 -21.86 8.01
CA GLN A 63 -9.84 -22.14 7.03
C GLN A 63 -8.41 -21.93 7.59
N ILE A 64 -8.16 -22.41 8.81
CA ILE A 64 -6.97 -22.11 9.62
C ILE A 64 -5.61 -22.48 8.95
N PRO A 65 -5.42 -23.64 8.29
CA PRO A 65 -4.07 -24.06 7.87
C PRO A 65 -3.52 -23.24 6.69
N VAL A 66 -4.30 -23.09 5.61
CA VAL A 66 -3.85 -22.41 4.39
C VAL A 66 -3.62 -20.92 4.63
N ARG A 67 -4.47 -20.30 5.47
CA ARG A 67 -4.43 -18.86 5.76
C ARG A 67 -3.20 -18.46 6.59
N LEU A 68 -2.81 -19.27 7.57
CA LEU A 68 -1.58 -19.06 8.35
C LEU A 68 -0.31 -19.34 7.52
N LEU A 69 -0.35 -20.34 6.64
CA LEU A 69 0.78 -20.66 5.76
C LEU A 69 1.11 -19.50 4.81
N ILE A 70 0.08 -18.84 4.26
CA ILE A 70 0.23 -17.72 3.32
C ILE A 70 0.94 -16.52 3.98
N GLN A 71 0.80 -16.31 5.28
CA GLN A 71 1.44 -15.19 5.97
C GLN A 71 2.92 -15.45 6.34
N SER A 72 3.43 -16.67 6.10
CA SER A 72 4.80 -17.01 6.46
C SER A 72 5.84 -16.30 5.59
N THR A 73 6.98 -15.97 6.19
CA THR A 73 8.18 -15.45 5.49
C THR A 73 8.57 -16.31 4.30
N SER A 74 8.45 -17.63 4.42
CA SER A 74 8.79 -18.59 3.35
C SER A 74 7.90 -18.42 2.13
N VAL A 75 6.59 -18.19 2.31
CA VAL A 75 5.66 -17.95 1.20
C VAL A 75 5.92 -16.59 0.56
N VAL A 76 6.20 -15.54 1.34
CA VAL A 76 6.61 -14.23 0.81
C VAL A 76 7.85 -14.38 -0.09
N LYS A 77 8.89 -15.06 0.40
CA LYS A 77 10.10 -15.33 -0.39
C LYS A 77 9.81 -16.13 -1.65
N LEU A 78 8.93 -17.14 -1.56
CA LEU A 78 8.53 -17.97 -2.71
C LEU A 78 7.91 -17.13 -3.83
N VAL A 79 6.88 -16.33 -3.52
CA VAL A 79 6.17 -15.55 -4.56
C VAL A 79 7.03 -14.42 -5.11
N VAL A 80 7.85 -13.80 -4.27
CA VAL A 80 8.83 -12.80 -4.69
C VAL A 80 9.84 -13.42 -5.67
N ASN A 81 10.31 -14.62 -5.40
CA ASN A 81 11.21 -15.32 -6.33
C ASN A 81 10.53 -15.68 -7.65
N ARG A 82 9.26 -16.07 -7.63
CA ARG A 82 8.50 -16.33 -8.87
C ARG A 82 8.41 -15.08 -9.76
N SER A 83 8.31 -13.90 -9.16
CA SER A 83 8.30 -12.64 -9.90
C SER A 83 9.61 -12.33 -10.63
N SER A 84 10.73 -12.93 -10.24
CA SER A 84 12.04 -12.69 -10.86
C SER A 84 12.40 -11.20 -11.03
N GLY A 85 11.95 -10.35 -10.10
CA GLY A 85 12.16 -8.90 -10.15
C GLY A 85 11.15 -8.10 -10.97
N CYS A 86 10.16 -8.76 -11.58
CA CYS A 86 9.09 -8.14 -12.35
C CYS A 86 7.91 -7.64 -11.49
N ALA A 87 7.88 -7.92 -10.18
CA ALA A 87 6.79 -7.47 -9.30
C ALA A 87 6.64 -5.93 -9.33
N THR A 88 5.46 -5.46 -9.74
CA THR A 88 5.09 -4.03 -9.77
C THR A 88 4.14 -3.66 -8.64
N THR A 89 3.39 -4.62 -8.11
CA THR A 89 2.50 -4.44 -6.96
C THR A 89 2.81 -5.48 -5.90
N LEU A 90 2.98 -5.03 -4.66
CA LEU A 90 3.20 -5.89 -3.51
C LEU A 90 2.37 -5.38 -2.33
N ALA A 91 1.40 -6.17 -1.89
CA ALA A 91 0.71 -5.98 -0.62
C ALA A 91 1.17 -7.06 0.34
N LEU A 92 2.01 -6.71 1.30
CA LEU A 92 2.60 -7.66 2.24
C LEU A 92 1.57 -8.09 3.29
N PRO A 93 1.62 -9.35 3.77
CA PRO A 93 0.66 -9.84 4.76
C PRO A 93 0.71 -9.01 6.05
N LYS A 94 -0.40 -8.99 6.79
CA LYS A 94 -0.41 -8.54 8.20
C LYS A 94 0.68 -9.25 8.99
N HIS A 95 1.33 -8.54 9.91
CA HIS A 95 2.45 -9.06 10.70
C HIS A 95 3.63 -9.58 9.86
N CYS A 96 3.86 -8.99 8.68
CA CYS A 96 5.02 -9.32 7.86
C CYS A 96 6.32 -9.16 8.67
N SER A 97 7.16 -10.19 8.66
CA SER A 97 8.46 -10.12 9.33
C SER A 97 9.40 -9.12 8.66
N GLU A 98 10.31 -8.54 9.43
CA GLU A 98 11.39 -7.70 8.90
C GLU A 98 12.19 -8.43 7.81
N GLN A 99 12.52 -9.70 8.04
CA GLN A 99 13.27 -10.51 7.08
C GLN A 99 12.52 -10.66 5.74
N ALA A 100 11.19 -10.81 5.78
CA ALA A 100 10.39 -10.87 4.56
C ALA A 100 10.37 -9.51 3.83
N LEU A 101 10.23 -8.42 4.58
CA LEU A 101 10.24 -7.05 4.04
C LEU A 101 11.60 -6.71 3.39
N GLU A 102 12.72 -6.96 4.07
CA GLU A 102 14.06 -6.75 3.52
C GLU A 102 14.29 -7.58 2.26
N TYR A 103 13.84 -8.83 2.27
CA TYR A 103 13.97 -9.71 1.12
C TYR A 103 13.19 -9.17 -0.09
N ALA A 104 11.94 -8.74 0.13
CA ALA A 104 11.12 -8.12 -0.89
C ALA A 104 11.74 -6.82 -1.41
N ALA A 105 12.28 -5.97 -0.52
CA ALA A 105 13.00 -4.76 -0.90
C ALA A 105 14.18 -5.04 -1.83
N LYS A 106 14.94 -6.11 -1.56
CA LYS A 106 16.07 -6.52 -2.40
C LYS A 106 15.66 -7.14 -3.74
N LYS A 107 14.54 -7.85 -3.78
CA LYS A 107 14.15 -8.70 -4.92
C LYS A 107 13.07 -8.11 -5.82
N CYS A 108 12.44 -6.99 -5.43
CA CYS A 108 11.40 -6.32 -6.21
C CYS A 108 11.82 -4.88 -6.62
N PRO A 109 12.84 -4.69 -7.46
CA PRO A 109 13.30 -3.35 -7.85
C PRO A 109 12.33 -2.60 -8.79
N ALA A 110 11.43 -3.33 -9.47
CA ALA A 110 10.42 -2.77 -10.38
C ALA A 110 9.15 -2.27 -9.67
N LEU A 111 9.13 -2.31 -8.33
CA LEU A 111 7.93 -2.04 -7.55
C LEU A 111 7.43 -0.61 -7.74
N LYS A 112 6.13 -0.49 -8.00
CA LYS A 112 5.38 0.77 -8.15
C LYS A 112 4.39 0.99 -7.02
N ILE A 113 3.78 -0.09 -6.52
CA ILE A 113 2.76 -0.03 -5.47
C ILE A 113 3.21 -0.94 -4.33
N LEU A 114 3.40 -0.34 -3.15
CA LEU A 114 3.67 -1.05 -1.90
C LEU A 114 2.53 -0.81 -0.91
N VAL A 115 1.95 -1.88 -0.40
CA VAL A 115 0.98 -1.84 0.69
C VAL A 115 1.55 -2.60 1.88
N LEU A 116 1.71 -1.90 2.99
CA LEU A 116 2.08 -2.48 4.28
C LEU A 116 0.85 -2.45 5.17
N HIS A 117 0.33 -3.65 5.48
CA HIS A 117 -0.76 -3.81 6.43
C HIS A 117 -0.25 -3.71 7.88
N ASP A 118 -1.19 -3.57 8.81
CA ASP A 118 -0.96 -3.30 10.22
C ASP A 118 0.15 -4.17 10.86
N PHE A 119 0.80 -3.55 11.85
CA PHE A 119 1.67 -4.15 12.86
C PHE A 119 3.09 -4.51 12.40
N ILE A 120 3.89 -3.45 12.31
CA ILE A 120 5.32 -3.52 12.58
C ILE A 120 5.47 -3.01 14.03
N PRO A 121 5.95 -3.81 15.00
CA PRO A 121 6.23 -3.32 16.36
C PRO A 121 7.03 -2.01 16.30
N HIS A 122 6.89 -1.12 17.28
CA HIS A 122 7.55 0.20 17.29
C HIS A 122 9.05 0.12 16.97
N GLU A 123 9.73 -0.96 17.38
CA GLU A 123 11.16 -1.20 17.11
C GLU A 123 11.45 -1.49 15.62
N SER A 124 10.55 -2.15 14.92
CA SER A 124 10.67 -2.53 13.51
C SER A 124 10.30 -1.39 12.55
N SER A 125 9.71 -0.31 13.06
CA SER A 125 9.27 0.86 12.29
C SER A 125 10.45 1.64 11.66
N ILE A 126 11.65 1.49 12.23
CA ILE A 126 12.92 2.09 11.80
C ILE A 126 13.41 1.49 10.47
N LEU A 127 12.94 0.29 10.12
CA LEU A 127 13.40 -0.42 8.94
C LEU A 127 12.87 0.19 7.63
N ILE A 128 11.60 0.61 7.59
CA ILE A 128 10.97 1.07 6.35
C ILE A 128 11.74 2.24 5.72
N PRO A 129 12.08 3.34 6.44
CA PRO A 129 12.84 4.45 5.87
C PRO A 129 14.14 4.00 5.18
N LYS A 130 14.87 3.05 5.77
CA LYS A 130 16.15 2.53 5.24
C LYS A 130 15.97 1.76 3.93
N LEU A 131 14.79 1.18 3.71
CA LEU A 131 14.51 0.36 2.53
C LEU A 131 13.93 1.14 1.35
N ILE A 132 13.37 2.35 1.56
CA ILE A 132 12.74 3.15 0.49
C ILE A 132 13.66 3.35 -0.72
N SER A 133 14.97 3.54 -0.49
CA SER A 133 15.98 3.71 -1.55
C SER A 133 16.05 2.54 -2.56
N LYS A 134 15.51 1.36 -2.21
CA LYS A 134 15.47 0.19 -3.09
C LYS A 134 14.34 0.27 -4.13
N TRP A 135 13.28 1.04 -3.89
CA TRP A 135 12.10 1.13 -4.76
C TRP A 135 12.07 2.43 -5.56
N LYS A 136 13.02 2.61 -6.47
CA LYS A 136 13.16 3.85 -7.26
C LYS A 136 11.95 4.17 -8.16
N ASN A 137 11.15 3.15 -8.50
CA ASN A 137 9.94 3.28 -9.31
C ASN A 137 8.66 3.40 -8.48
N LEU A 138 8.76 3.56 -7.15
CA LEU A 138 7.59 3.63 -6.29
C LEU A 138 6.73 4.85 -6.64
N GLU A 139 5.46 4.59 -6.92
CA GLU A 139 4.42 5.55 -7.29
C GLU A 139 3.40 5.70 -6.15
N VAL A 140 3.07 4.58 -5.49
CA VAL A 140 2.03 4.50 -4.45
C VAL A 140 2.58 3.79 -3.22
N LEU A 141 2.40 4.39 -2.05
CA LEU A 141 2.68 3.78 -0.76
C LEU A 141 1.43 3.82 0.13
N SER A 142 1.07 2.67 0.69
CA SER A 142 0.02 2.57 1.70
C SER A 142 0.61 2.07 3.01
N LEU A 143 0.43 2.85 4.09
CA LEU A 143 0.89 2.58 5.45
C LEU A 143 -0.28 2.77 6.40
N ARG A 144 -0.85 1.70 6.95
CA ARG A 144 -1.90 1.85 7.98
C ARG A 144 -1.26 2.07 9.35
N TRP A 145 -1.85 2.96 10.17
CA TRP A 145 -1.40 3.22 11.55
C TRP A 145 0.09 3.58 11.66
N SER A 146 0.58 4.47 10.79
CA SER A 146 2.01 4.79 10.73
C SER A 146 2.38 5.96 11.65
N TYR A 147 3.47 5.79 12.40
CA TYR A 147 4.07 6.84 13.24
C TYR A 147 5.37 7.41 12.65
N ASN A 148 5.87 6.85 11.53
CA ASN A 148 7.18 7.20 10.98
C ASN A 148 7.08 7.93 9.63
N ILE A 149 5.95 8.56 9.36
CA ILE A 149 5.73 9.31 8.12
C ILE A 149 6.80 10.40 7.97
N ALA A 150 7.16 11.08 9.07
CA ALA A 150 8.22 12.10 9.08
C ALA A 150 9.58 11.56 8.61
N ASP A 151 9.92 10.29 8.89
CA ASP A 151 11.17 9.67 8.45
C ASP A 151 11.08 9.07 7.04
N ILE A 152 9.91 8.57 6.66
CA ILE A 152 9.69 7.90 5.36
C ILE A 152 9.65 8.93 4.23
N ILE A 153 8.95 10.04 4.43
CA ILE A 153 8.70 11.04 3.39
C ILE A 153 9.99 11.66 2.80
N PRO A 154 11.00 12.04 3.59
CA PRO A 154 12.28 12.50 3.05
C PRO A 154 12.92 11.46 2.14
N GLN A 155 12.91 10.19 2.55
CA GLN A 155 13.49 9.09 1.75
C GLN A 155 12.76 8.93 0.42
N ILE A 156 11.44 9.09 0.42
CA ILE A 156 10.63 9.09 -0.82
C ILE A 156 11.05 10.27 -1.71
N GLY A 157 11.12 11.48 -1.16
CA GLY A 157 11.54 12.67 -1.91
C GLY A 157 12.92 12.52 -2.54
N PHE A 158 13.86 11.87 -1.85
CA PHE A 158 15.21 11.63 -2.37
C PHE A 158 15.25 10.54 -3.45
N HIS A 159 14.51 9.44 -3.27
CA HIS A 159 14.72 8.22 -4.07
C HIS A 159 13.62 7.85 -5.06
N CYS A 160 12.38 8.30 -4.84
CA CYS A 160 11.19 7.85 -5.57
C CYS A 160 10.59 8.98 -6.41
N LYS A 161 11.22 9.34 -7.53
CA LYS A 161 10.84 10.51 -8.34
C LYS A 161 9.48 10.40 -9.04
N LYS A 162 8.87 9.21 -9.04
CA LYS A 162 7.54 8.95 -9.62
C LYS A 162 6.45 8.89 -8.55
N PHE A 163 6.77 9.19 -7.29
CA PHE A 163 5.82 9.10 -6.20
C PHE A 163 4.69 10.10 -6.36
N VAL A 164 3.44 9.62 -6.30
CA VAL A 164 2.25 10.42 -6.53
C VAL A 164 1.15 10.22 -5.49
N GLN A 165 1.20 9.12 -4.71
CA GLN A 165 0.12 8.77 -3.80
C GLN A 165 0.59 8.19 -2.46
N LEU A 166 0.08 8.78 -1.38
CA LEU A 166 0.20 8.27 -0.02
C LEU A 166 -1.18 7.91 0.53
N ASN A 167 -1.32 6.68 1.03
CA ASN A 167 -2.47 6.27 1.82
C ASN A 167 -2.01 5.96 3.25
N ALA A 168 -2.37 6.81 4.20
CA ALA A 168 -1.97 6.71 5.58
C ALA A 168 -3.18 6.82 6.54
N PRO A 169 -4.16 5.90 6.45
CA PRO A 169 -5.36 5.99 7.26
C PRO A 169 -5.03 5.67 8.73
N ASN A 170 -5.81 6.24 9.63
CA ASN A 170 -5.67 6.10 11.08
C ASN A 170 -4.24 6.41 11.58
N SER A 171 -3.54 7.35 10.96
CA SER A 171 -2.19 7.76 11.34
C SER A 171 -2.21 9.07 12.12
N ILE A 172 -1.07 9.47 12.68
CA ILE A 172 -0.91 10.78 13.32
C ILE A 172 -0.12 11.67 12.36
N ILE A 173 -0.72 12.78 11.92
CA ILE A 173 -0.08 13.79 11.08
C ILE A 173 0.17 15.03 11.93
N GLY A 174 1.30 15.01 12.62
CA GLY A 174 1.82 16.13 13.38
C GLY A 174 2.47 17.17 12.49
N LYS A 175 3.11 18.15 13.14
CA LYS A 175 3.79 19.26 12.46
C LYS A 175 4.96 18.76 11.63
N ASP A 176 5.70 17.78 12.14
CA ASP A 176 6.90 17.25 11.48
C ASP A 176 6.52 16.44 10.24
N GLU A 177 5.47 15.61 10.32
CA GLU A 177 4.93 14.88 9.17
C GLU A 177 4.42 15.84 8.08
N ALA A 178 3.63 16.85 8.46
CA ALA A 178 3.11 17.85 7.53
C ALA A 178 4.23 18.64 6.84
N SER A 179 5.21 19.09 7.63
CA SER A 179 6.40 19.80 7.14
C SER A 179 7.22 18.93 6.18
N ALA A 180 7.43 17.65 6.52
CA ALA A 180 8.13 16.71 5.66
C ALA A 180 7.40 16.53 4.31
N MET A 181 6.08 16.39 4.33
CA MET A 181 5.29 16.26 3.09
C MET A 181 5.46 17.48 2.19
N VAL A 182 5.29 18.68 2.73
CA VAL A 182 5.46 19.93 1.98
C VAL A 182 6.90 20.10 1.47
N THR A 183 7.89 19.69 2.24
CA THR A 183 9.31 19.88 1.89
C THR A 183 9.79 18.90 0.82
N PHE A 184 9.44 17.62 0.95
CA PHE A 184 10.06 16.55 0.18
C PHE A 184 9.17 15.96 -0.92
N VAL A 185 7.85 16.09 -0.80
CA VAL A 185 6.88 15.60 -1.79
C VAL A 185 5.79 16.65 -2.11
N PRO A 186 6.14 17.93 -2.38
CA PRO A 186 5.15 18.99 -2.64
C PRO A 186 4.25 18.71 -3.87
N ASN A 187 4.69 17.85 -4.78
CA ASN A 187 3.95 17.51 -6.01
C ASN A 187 3.06 16.26 -5.84
N ILE A 188 2.79 15.84 -4.61
CA ILE A 188 1.89 14.71 -4.35
C ILE A 188 0.48 15.01 -4.89
N ARG A 189 -0.13 14.01 -5.56
CA ARG A 189 -1.43 14.18 -6.24
C ARG A 189 -2.58 13.56 -5.47
N HIS A 190 -2.33 12.50 -4.70
CA HIS A 190 -3.36 11.79 -3.97
C HIS A 190 -2.94 11.52 -2.53
N LEU A 191 -3.70 12.04 -1.57
CA LEU A 191 -3.43 11.92 -0.15
C LEU A 191 -4.67 11.40 0.59
N PHE A 192 -4.58 10.20 1.15
CA PHE A 192 -5.70 9.56 1.85
C PHE A 192 -5.33 9.36 3.31
N LEU A 193 -5.99 10.10 4.20
CA LEU A 193 -5.71 10.20 5.63
C LEU A 193 -6.94 9.86 6.48
N LYS A 194 -7.94 9.18 5.92
CA LYS A 194 -9.18 8.82 6.63
C LYS A 194 -8.90 8.30 8.06
N GLY A 195 -9.62 8.85 9.04
CA GLY A 195 -9.53 8.43 10.45
C GLY A 195 -8.28 8.92 11.19
N SER A 196 -7.47 9.80 10.59
CA SER A 196 -6.20 10.23 11.18
C SER A 196 -6.36 11.36 12.20
N GLY A 197 -5.40 11.45 13.11
CA GLY A 197 -5.24 12.63 13.96
C GLY A 197 -4.46 13.70 13.21
N ILE A 198 -5.09 14.83 12.89
CA ILE A 198 -4.45 15.97 12.21
C ILE A 198 -5.08 17.28 12.69
N LYS A 199 -4.26 18.14 13.28
CA LYS A 199 -4.70 19.48 13.68
C LYS A 199 -4.94 20.35 12.45
N GLN A 200 -5.89 21.29 12.54
CA GLN A 200 -6.19 22.27 11.50
C GLN A 200 -4.92 22.92 10.91
N GLU A 201 -4.03 23.46 11.76
CA GLU A 201 -2.78 24.11 11.34
C GLU A 201 -1.88 23.23 10.45
N ASN A 202 -1.83 21.91 10.72
CA ASN A 202 -1.04 20.97 9.94
C ASN A 202 -1.71 20.64 8.60
N LEU A 203 -3.04 20.54 8.58
CA LEU A 203 -3.79 20.34 7.33
C LEU A 203 -3.69 21.58 6.44
N VAL A 204 -3.81 22.78 7.01
CA VAL A 204 -3.59 24.05 6.31
C VAL A 204 -2.18 24.11 5.72
N MET A 205 -1.15 23.71 6.48
CA MET A 205 0.22 23.63 5.97
C MET A 205 0.32 22.74 4.73
N ILE A 206 -0.30 21.56 4.74
CA ILE A 206 -0.31 20.64 3.59
C ILE A 206 -1.05 21.25 2.40
N LEU A 207 -2.23 21.82 2.60
CA LEU A 207 -3.01 22.47 1.53
C LEU A 207 -2.29 23.68 0.92
N GLN A 208 -1.48 24.37 1.73
CA GLN A 208 -0.67 25.49 1.28
C GLN A 208 0.59 25.05 0.54
N GLY A 209 1.21 23.93 0.93
CA GLY A 209 2.45 23.45 0.32
C GLY A 209 2.28 22.50 -0.86
N CYS A 210 1.27 21.63 -0.82
CA CYS A 210 1.04 20.57 -1.81
C CYS A 210 -0.02 21.00 -2.84
N LYS A 211 0.38 21.82 -3.81
CA LYS A 211 -0.55 22.47 -4.76
C LYS A 211 -1.06 21.59 -5.91
N GLU A 212 -0.42 20.44 -6.13
CA GLU A 212 -0.77 19.49 -7.20
C GLU A 212 -1.78 18.43 -6.75
N LEU A 213 -2.39 18.61 -5.57
CA LEU A 213 -3.37 17.67 -5.03
C LEU A 213 -4.60 17.60 -5.94
N LEU A 214 -4.92 16.38 -6.38
CA LEU A 214 -6.12 16.04 -7.14
C LEU A 214 -7.14 15.29 -6.29
N SER A 215 -6.69 14.61 -5.23
CA SER A 215 -7.56 13.92 -4.30
C SER A 215 -7.03 14.03 -2.88
N LEU A 216 -7.91 14.41 -1.96
CA LEU A 216 -7.62 14.51 -0.54
C LEU A 216 -8.81 13.94 0.25
N ASP A 217 -8.60 12.81 0.91
CA ASP A 217 -9.59 12.20 1.80
C ASP A 217 -9.12 12.35 3.24
N VAL A 218 -9.79 13.22 3.98
CA VAL A 218 -9.57 13.47 5.40
C VAL A 218 -10.85 13.17 6.19
N ARG A 219 -11.70 12.26 5.72
CA ARG A 219 -12.91 11.86 6.45
C ARG A 219 -12.59 11.27 7.82
N ASP A 220 -13.53 11.42 8.74
CA ASP A 220 -13.45 10.85 10.11
C ASP A 220 -12.17 11.26 10.88
N CYS A 221 -11.51 12.34 10.48
CA CYS A 221 -10.27 12.80 11.12
C CYS A 221 -10.55 13.52 12.45
N ILE A 222 -9.53 13.55 13.32
CA ILE A 222 -9.60 14.25 14.60
C ILE A 222 -8.64 15.44 14.60
N GLY A 223 -9.15 16.65 14.83
CA GLY A 223 -8.35 17.87 15.01
C GLY A 223 -8.81 19.10 14.21
N PHE A 224 -9.87 18.97 13.43
CA PHE A 224 -10.57 20.07 12.74
C PHE A 224 -12.03 19.68 12.50
N LYS A 225 -12.90 20.64 12.17
CA LYS A 225 -14.30 20.36 11.81
C LYS A 225 -14.46 20.22 10.30
N ASP A 226 -15.36 19.35 9.86
CA ASP A 226 -15.64 19.14 8.44
C ASP A 226 -16.29 20.36 7.74
N ASP A 227 -16.85 21.31 8.50
CA ASP A 227 -17.38 22.59 8.03
C ASP A 227 -16.42 23.79 8.19
N ASP A 228 -15.12 23.54 8.45
CA ASP A 228 -14.12 24.60 8.62
C ASP A 228 -13.92 25.44 7.33
N ALA A 229 -14.27 26.73 7.41
CA ALA A 229 -14.29 27.63 6.26
C ALA A 229 -12.92 27.83 5.61
N GLU A 230 -11.83 27.86 6.39
CA GLU A 230 -10.48 28.04 5.87
C GLU A 230 -10.04 26.79 5.10
N ILE A 231 -10.27 25.60 5.66
CA ILE A 231 -9.96 24.33 5.00
C ILE A 231 -10.75 24.19 3.69
N LEU A 232 -12.06 24.48 3.72
CA LEU A 232 -12.91 24.41 2.53
C LEU A 232 -12.44 25.38 1.44
N GLN A 233 -12.06 26.60 1.82
CA GLN A 233 -11.52 27.58 0.88
C GLN A 233 -10.20 27.11 0.27
N LEU A 234 -9.25 26.64 1.10
CA LEU A 234 -7.95 26.17 0.63
C LEU A 234 -8.05 24.92 -0.24
N ALA A 235 -8.98 24.00 0.06
CA ALA A 235 -9.18 22.76 -0.68
C ALA A 235 -10.06 22.91 -1.94
N SER A 236 -10.63 24.09 -2.19
CA SER A 236 -11.57 24.33 -3.31
C SER A 236 -11.06 24.00 -4.71
N HIS A 237 -9.73 23.98 -4.90
CA HIS A 237 -9.08 23.63 -6.16
C HIS A 237 -8.89 22.11 -6.36
N ILE A 238 -9.10 21.30 -5.32
CA ILE A 238 -8.88 19.85 -5.33
C ILE A 238 -10.16 19.15 -5.83
N PRO A 239 -10.15 18.51 -7.01
CA PRO A 239 -11.37 17.93 -7.60
C PRO A 239 -12.06 16.86 -6.74
N ALA A 240 -11.30 16.08 -5.98
CA ALA A 240 -11.82 15.04 -5.11
C ALA A 240 -11.40 15.28 -3.65
N PHE A 241 -11.93 16.34 -3.05
CA PHE A 241 -11.78 16.63 -1.63
C PHE A 241 -12.96 16.09 -0.81
N VAL A 242 -12.69 15.35 0.27
CA VAL A 242 -13.73 14.86 1.19
C VAL A 242 -13.24 14.94 2.63
N CYS A 243 -14.03 15.58 3.51
CA CYS A 243 -13.70 15.78 4.93
C CYS A 243 -14.79 15.34 5.92
N GLU A 244 -15.93 14.82 5.43
CA GLU A 244 -17.10 14.44 6.22
C GLU A 244 -16.74 13.62 7.48
N GLY A 245 -17.39 13.95 8.60
CA GLY A 245 -17.22 13.24 9.87
C GLY A 245 -15.99 13.68 10.69
N SER A 246 -15.19 14.61 10.16
CA SER A 246 -14.05 15.18 10.89
C SER A 246 -14.50 16.07 12.04
N ARG A 247 -13.84 15.94 13.18
CA ARG A 247 -14.24 16.65 14.40
C ARG A 247 -13.06 17.06 15.26
N ILE A 248 -13.30 18.05 16.12
CA ILE A 248 -12.39 18.38 17.21
C ILE A 248 -12.70 17.42 18.38
N LEU A 249 -11.66 16.90 19.03
CA LEU A 249 -11.79 16.22 20.32
C LEU A 249 -12.20 17.27 21.35
N ILE A 250 -13.50 17.37 21.65
CA ILE A 250 -13.97 18.11 22.81
C ILE A 250 -13.60 17.25 24.02
N PRO A 251 -12.77 17.71 24.97
CA PRO A 251 -12.59 17.01 26.22
C PRO A 251 -13.97 16.82 26.82
N GLN A 252 -14.40 15.58 27.07
CA GLN A 252 -15.61 15.37 27.84
C GLN A 252 -15.39 16.08 29.18
N LEU A 253 -16.13 17.16 29.41
CA LEU A 253 -16.36 17.66 30.75
C LEU A 253 -17.07 16.51 31.46
N THR A 254 -16.31 15.73 32.22
CA THR A 254 -16.88 14.86 33.24
C THR A 254 -17.44 15.80 34.30
N ASP A 255 -18.76 15.98 34.28
CA ASP A 255 -19.52 16.55 35.40
C ASP A 255 -19.28 15.72 36.69
#